data_AF-A0ABC9F0P5-F1
#
_entry.id   AF-A0ABC9F0P5-F1
#
_cell.length_a   1.000
_cell.length_b   1.000
_cell.length_c   1.000
_cell.angle_alpha   90.00
_cell.angle_beta   90.00
_cell.angle_gamma   90.00
#
_symmetry.space_group_name_H-M   'P 1'
#
loop_
_entity.id
_entity.type
_entity.pdbx_description
1 polymer ?
#
loop_
_entity_poly.entity_id
_entity_poly.type
_entity_poly.pdbx_seq_one_letter_code
_entity_poly.pdbx_strand_id
1 'polypeptide(L)'
;MTMTRALLLVLAVVAAAAWLAEGKGGGECGGTPPEKVAQKLAACASAGKNPDAAPSSGCCNAVHTIGKQSPECLCAVMLSKAARKHGIKPEVAITIPKRCNLVDRPVGYKCGDYTLP
;
A
#
# COMPACT_ATOMS: atom_id res chain seq x y z
N MET A 1 -14.82 -22.72 -44.86
CA MET A 1 -13.53 -22.15 -44.40
C MET A 1 -13.63 -20.70 -43.89
N THR A 2 -14.47 -19.85 -44.47
CA THR A 2 -14.57 -18.41 -44.13
C THR A 2 -15.22 -18.14 -42.76
N MET A 3 -16.26 -18.90 -42.42
CA MET A 3 -17.03 -18.76 -41.17
C MET A 3 -16.20 -19.10 -39.92
N THR A 4 -15.35 -20.14 -40.00
CA THR A 4 -14.45 -20.56 -38.91
C THR A 4 -13.34 -19.55 -38.67
N ARG A 5 -12.80 -18.93 -39.73
CA ARG A 5 -11.80 -17.86 -39.62
C ARG A 5 -12.40 -16.60 -38.98
N ALA A 6 -13.62 -16.22 -39.37
CA ALA A 6 -14.32 -15.08 -38.76
C ALA A 6 -14.60 -15.32 -37.27
N LEU A 7 -15.04 -16.52 -36.89
CA LEU A 7 -15.29 -16.88 -35.50
C LEU A 7 -14.02 -16.83 -34.63
N LEU A 8 -12.91 -17.34 -35.16
CA LEU A 8 -11.61 -17.30 -34.48
C LEU A 8 -11.10 -15.87 -34.29
N LEU A 9 -11.29 -14.99 -35.28
CA LEU A 9 -10.91 -13.58 -35.18
C LEU A 9 -11.75 -12.83 -34.13
N VAL A 10 -13.06 -13.08 -34.08
CA VAL A 10 -13.94 -12.49 -33.05
C VAL A 10 -13.53 -12.97 -31.65
N LEU A 11 -13.27 -14.26 -31.47
CA LEU A 11 -12.77 -14.81 -30.20
C LEU A 11 -11.43 -14.19 -29.77
N ALA A 12 -10.50 -13.99 -30.71
CA ALA A 12 -9.22 -13.35 -30.43
C ALA A 12 -9.37 -11.89 -30.00
N VAL A 13 -10.27 -11.14 -30.63
CA VAL A 13 -10.56 -9.73 -30.28
C VAL A 13 -11.24 -9.62 -28.91
N VAL A 14 -12.18 -10.52 -28.59
CA VAL A 14 -12.84 -10.55 -27.27
C VAL A 14 -11.85 -10.91 -26.17
N ALA A 15 -10.94 -11.86 -26.41
CA ALA A 15 -9.87 -12.18 -25.49
C ALA A 15 -8.91 -10.99 -25.29
N ALA A 16 -8.53 -10.29 -26.38
CA ALA A 16 -7.72 -9.07 -26.34
C ALA A 16 -8.37 -7.95 -25.51
N ALA A 17 -9.68 -7.73 -25.68
CA ALA A 17 -10.42 -6.74 -24.91
C ALA A 17 -10.53 -7.12 -23.42
N ALA A 18 -10.61 -8.42 -23.09
CA ALA A 18 -10.65 -8.89 -21.71
C ALA A 18 -9.31 -8.66 -20.96
N TRP A 19 -8.16 -8.76 -21.65
CA TRP A 19 -6.86 -8.39 -21.06
C TRP A 19 -6.70 -6.88 -20.85
N LEU A 20 -7.31 -6.06 -21.71
CA LEU A 20 -7.30 -4.60 -21.58
C LEU A 20 -8.32 -4.08 -20.55
N ALA A 21 -9.27 -4.92 -20.15
CA ALA A 21 -10.27 -4.64 -19.12
C ALA A 21 -9.80 -4.99 -17.70
N GLU A 22 -8.57 -5.47 -17.52
CA GLU A 22 -7.97 -5.57 -16.19
C GLU A 22 -7.70 -4.14 -15.69
N GLY A 23 -8.60 -3.72 -14.81
CA GLY A 23 -8.89 -2.33 -14.49
C GLY A 23 -7.66 -1.44 -14.34
N LYS A 24 -7.77 -0.24 -14.91
CA LYS A 24 -7.11 0.97 -14.43
C LYS A 24 -7.67 1.34 -13.04
N GLY A 25 -7.64 0.41 -12.10
CA GLY A 25 -7.85 0.66 -10.68
C GLY A 25 -6.54 1.22 -10.16
N GLY A 26 -6.46 2.54 -10.00
CA GLY A 26 -5.43 3.10 -9.14
C GLY A 26 -5.67 2.52 -7.75
N GLY A 27 -4.92 1.47 -7.37
CA GLY A 27 -4.96 0.93 -6.02
C GLY A 27 -4.61 2.00 -4.99
N GLU A 28 -4.65 1.67 -3.69
CA GLU A 28 -4.51 2.65 -2.60
C GLU A 28 -3.27 3.57 -2.74
N CYS A 29 -2.24 3.12 -3.45
CA CYS A 29 -1.01 3.88 -3.75
C CYS A 29 -0.89 4.35 -5.21
N GLY A 30 -1.98 4.79 -5.84
CA GLY A 30 -1.95 5.44 -7.16
C GLY A 30 -1.47 4.54 -8.30
N GLY A 31 -1.80 3.25 -8.23
CA GLY A 31 -1.39 2.24 -9.22
C GLY A 31 -0.05 1.56 -8.93
N THR A 32 0.69 1.99 -7.89
CA THR A 32 1.81 1.20 -7.36
C THR A 32 1.26 0.21 -6.33
N PRO A 33 1.62 -1.09 -6.36
CA PRO A 33 1.21 -2.00 -5.31
C PRO A 33 1.84 -1.59 -3.96
N PRO A 34 1.07 -1.63 -2.85
CA PRO A 34 1.55 -1.20 -1.55
C PRO A 34 2.78 -1.99 -1.09
N GLU A 35 2.97 -3.25 -1.52
CA GLU A 35 4.18 -4.01 -1.21
C GLU A 35 5.46 -3.39 -1.81
N LYS A 36 5.38 -2.77 -3.00
CA LYS A 36 6.53 -2.04 -3.58
C LYS A 36 6.81 -0.75 -2.82
N VAL A 37 5.75 -0.07 -2.35
CA VAL A 37 5.90 1.12 -1.49
C VAL A 37 6.48 0.73 -0.13
N ALA A 38 6.14 -0.45 0.40
CA ALA A 38 6.67 -0.97 1.67
C ALA A 38 8.20 -1.06 1.68
N GLN A 39 8.84 -1.26 0.52
CA GLN A 39 10.31 -1.26 0.42
C GLN A 39 10.91 0.09 0.83
N LYS A 40 10.20 1.20 0.63
CA LYS A 40 10.63 2.55 1.09
C LYS A 40 10.60 2.68 2.61
N LEU A 41 9.88 1.81 3.30
CA LEU A 41 9.75 1.78 4.76
C LEU A 41 10.68 0.75 5.40
N ALA A 42 11.70 0.25 4.71
CA ALA A 42 12.70 -0.65 5.29
C ALA A 42 13.33 -0.07 6.58
N ALA A 43 13.59 1.25 6.60
CA ALA A 43 14.10 1.96 7.77
C ALA A 43 13.11 2.00 8.96
N CYS A 44 11.83 1.70 8.73
CA CYS A 44 10.80 1.60 9.76
C CYS A 44 10.71 0.20 10.37
N ALA A 45 11.49 -0.79 9.89
CA ALA A 45 11.28 -2.18 10.29
C ALA A 45 11.38 -2.39 11.80
N SER A 46 12.38 -1.79 12.46
CA SER A 46 12.54 -1.88 13.91
C SER A 46 11.38 -1.23 14.67
N ALA A 47 10.98 -0.02 14.24
CA ALA A 47 9.87 0.70 14.85
C ALA A 47 8.52 0.02 14.61
N GLY A 48 8.32 -0.66 13.47
CA GLY A 48 7.10 -1.42 13.17
C GLY A 48 7.00 -2.76 13.91
N LYS A 49 8.13 -3.29 14.40
CA LYS A 49 8.19 -4.53 15.20
C LYS A 49 8.04 -4.29 16.69
N ASN A 50 8.68 -3.23 17.17
CA ASN A 50 8.80 -2.91 18.58
C ASN A 50 8.19 -1.53 18.88
N PRO A 51 7.17 -1.44 19.76
CA PRO A 51 6.58 -0.15 20.15
C PRO A 51 7.59 0.80 20.82
N ASP A 52 8.58 0.27 21.53
CA ASP A 52 9.58 1.06 22.26
C ASP A 52 10.76 1.49 21.38
N ALA A 53 10.90 0.91 20.18
CA ALA A 53 11.95 1.30 19.26
C ALA A 53 11.64 2.65 18.62
N ALA A 54 12.55 3.62 18.80
CA ALA A 54 12.44 4.92 18.18
C ALA A 54 12.55 4.79 16.64
N PRO A 55 11.61 5.41 15.88
CA PRO A 55 11.74 5.46 14.43
C PRO A 55 12.94 6.32 14.02
N SER A 56 13.64 5.88 12.99
CA SER A 56 14.73 6.64 12.37
C SER A 56 14.20 7.87 11.62
N SER A 57 15.03 8.89 11.43
CA SER A 57 14.66 10.07 10.63
C SER A 57 14.22 9.70 9.20
N GLY A 58 14.92 8.74 8.58
CA GLY A 58 14.55 8.20 7.27
C GLY A 58 13.18 7.51 7.26
N CYS A 59 12.85 6.76 8.32
CA CYS A 59 11.52 6.20 8.49
C CYS A 59 10.46 7.30 8.59
N CYS A 60 10.65 8.29 9.45
CA CYS A 60 9.69 9.36 9.64
C CYS A 60 9.45 10.18 8.37
N ASN A 61 10.51 10.46 7.61
CA ASN A 61 10.37 11.17 6.34
C ASN A 61 9.57 10.37 5.30
N ALA A 62 9.81 9.05 5.21
CA ALA A 62 9.06 8.18 4.30
C ALA A 62 7.57 8.10 4.70
N VAL A 63 7.28 7.91 5.99
CA VAL A 63 5.91 7.87 6.52
C VAL A 63 5.20 9.19 6.30
N HIS A 64 5.87 10.32 6.55
CA HIS A 64 5.31 11.65 6.33
C HIS A 64 5.00 11.89 4.85
N THR A 65 5.92 11.53 3.95
CA THR A 65 5.74 11.70 2.50
C THR A 65 4.54 10.89 2.01
N ILE A 66 4.48 9.60 2.35
CA ILE A 66 3.38 8.73 1.90
C ILE A 66 2.06 9.16 2.55
N GLY A 67 2.04 9.41 3.86
CA GLY A 67 0.84 9.79 4.59
C GLY A 67 0.24 11.13 4.13
N LYS A 68 1.10 12.09 3.75
CA LYS A 68 0.66 13.39 3.20
C LYS A 68 0.10 13.24 1.78
N GLN A 69 0.65 12.35 0.97
CA GLN A 69 0.16 12.09 -0.38
C GLN A 69 -1.15 11.30 -0.37
N SER A 70 -1.19 10.23 0.41
CA SER A 70 -2.37 9.39 0.57
C SER A 70 -2.31 8.65 1.91
N PRO A 71 -3.20 8.99 2.86
CA PRO A 71 -3.31 8.24 4.10
C PRO A 71 -3.82 6.80 3.86
N GLU A 72 -4.58 6.57 2.79
CA GLU A 72 -5.02 5.23 2.39
C GLU A 72 -3.84 4.37 1.94
N CYS A 73 -2.90 4.93 1.17
CA CYS A 73 -1.68 4.24 0.76
C CYS A 73 -0.83 3.88 1.97
N LEU A 74 -0.60 4.85 2.86
CA LEU A 74 0.15 4.60 4.09
C LEU A 74 -0.47 3.45 4.88
N CYS A 75 -1.79 3.44 4.97
CA CYS A 75 -2.53 2.39 5.64
C CYS A 75 -2.34 1.02 4.99
N ALA A 76 -2.57 0.94 3.68
CA ALA A 76 -2.40 -0.27 2.89
C ALA A 76 -1.00 -0.86 3.10
N VAL A 77 0.02 0.00 3.09
CA VAL A 77 1.41 -0.40 3.28
C VAL A 77 1.67 -0.93 4.69
N MET A 78 1.22 -0.24 5.74
CA MET A 78 1.41 -0.68 7.13
C MET A 78 0.67 -1.99 7.45
N LEU A 79 -0.46 -2.24 6.77
CA LEU A 79 -1.29 -3.43 6.95
C LEU A 79 -1.01 -4.55 5.94
N SER A 80 -0.11 -4.31 4.98
CA SER A 80 0.21 -5.22 3.89
C SER A 80 0.70 -6.58 4.38
N LYS A 81 0.41 -7.63 3.59
CA LYS A 81 0.94 -8.98 3.83
C LYS A 81 2.48 -8.98 3.88
N ALA A 82 3.14 -8.16 3.06
CA ALA A 82 4.59 -7.99 3.08
C ALA A 82 5.09 -7.49 4.45
N ALA A 83 4.48 -6.44 5.00
CA ALA A 83 4.83 -5.92 6.32
C ALA A 83 4.71 -7.02 7.39
N ARG A 84 3.59 -7.74 7.40
CA ARG A 84 3.37 -8.87 8.33
C ARG A 84 4.40 -9.99 8.18
N LYS A 85 4.76 -10.37 6.95
CA LYS A 85 5.79 -11.38 6.68
C LYS A 85 7.17 -10.98 7.22
N HIS A 86 7.46 -9.69 7.27
CA HIS A 86 8.69 -9.17 7.87
C HIS A 86 8.62 -9.01 9.39
N GLY A 87 7.53 -9.44 10.04
CA GLY A 87 7.32 -9.35 11.49
C GLY A 87 6.81 -7.99 11.97
N ILE A 88 6.42 -7.09 11.06
CA ILE A 88 5.79 -5.82 11.42
C ILE A 88 4.39 -6.11 11.99
N LYS A 89 4.12 -5.56 13.17
CA LYS A 89 2.83 -5.70 13.83
C LYS A 89 1.95 -4.52 13.42
N PRO A 90 0.76 -4.75 12.82
CA PRO A 90 -0.18 -3.68 12.48
C PRO A 90 -0.41 -2.69 13.62
N GLU A 91 -0.65 -3.19 14.83
CA GLU A 91 -0.94 -2.37 16.01
C GLU A 91 0.20 -1.42 16.36
N VAL A 92 1.44 -1.85 16.12
CA VAL A 92 2.64 -1.06 16.36
C VAL A 92 2.91 -0.11 15.19
N ALA A 93 2.74 -0.59 13.96
CA ALA A 93 3.00 0.16 12.74
C ALA A 93 2.11 1.41 12.61
N ILE A 94 0.83 1.30 12.96
CA ILE A 94 -0.10 2.44 12.93
C ILE A 94 0.28 3.55 13.90
N THR A 95 1.09 3.28 14.94
CA THR A 95 1.55 4.30 15.91
C THR A 95 2.81 5.03 15.45
N ILE A 96 3.48 4.57 14.38
CA ILE A 96 4.72 5.19 13.87
C ILE A 96 4.54 6.68 13.58
N PRO A 97 3.46 7.15 12.92
CA PRO A 97 3.33 8.58 12.65
C PRO A 97 3.19 9.41 13.93
N LYS A 98 2.64 8.85 15.03
CA LYS A 98 2.67 9.46 16.37
C LYS A 98 4.08 9.54 16.93
N ARG A 99 4.81 8.43 16.89
CA ARG A 99 6.19 8.33 17.42
C ARG A 99 7.17 9.20 16.65
N CYS A 100 6.89 9.47 15.38
CA CYS A 100 7.59 10.45 14.55
C CYS A 100 7.20 11.91 14.81
N ASN A 101 6.22 12.15 15.68
CA ASN A 101 5.70 13.48 16.01
C ASN A 101 5.30 14.31 14.76
N LEU A 102 4.62 13.67 13.79
CA LEU A 102 4.20 14.34 12.57
C LEU A 102 3.00 15.26 12.84
N VAL A 103 3.17 16.56 12.61
CA VAL A 103 2.15 17.59 12.89
C VAL A 103 0.90 17.48 12.01
N ASP A 104 1.07 17.06 10.76
CA ASP A 104 -0.01 16.93 9.76
C ASP A 104 -0.59 15.51 9.70
N ARG A 105 -0.46 14.75 10.79
CA ARG A 105 -0.95 13.38 10.81
C ARG A 105 -2.50 13.38 10.84
N PRO A 106 -3.16 12.55 10.02
CA PRO A 106 -4.62 12.39 10.06
C PRO A 106 -5.04 11.56 11.28
N VAL A 107 -5.14 12.22 12.44
CA VAL A 107 -5.63 11.63 13.70
C VAL A 107 -7.08 11.16 13.50
N GLY A 108 -7.40 9.95 13.96
CA GLY A 108 -8.74 9.37 13.80
C GLY A 108 -8.98 8.71 12.43
N TYR A 109 -7.99 8.70 11.54
CA TYR A 109 -8.12 8.01 10.24
C TYR A 109 -8.26 6.50 10.43
N LYS A 110 -9.28 5.91 9.79
CA LYS A 110 -9.57 4.47 9.88
C LYS A 110 -8.75 3.67 8.89
N CYS A 111 -8.10 2.65 9.43
CA CYS A 111 -7.17 1.76 8.79
C CYS A 111 -7.66 0.31 8.90
N GLY A 112 -8.74 0.00 8.19
CA GLY A 112 -9.50 -1.22 8.47
C GLY A 112 -10.00 -1.21 9.92
N ASP A 113 -9.61 -2.21 10.70
CA ASP A 113 -9.94 -2.33 12.13
C ASP A 113 -9.11 -1.41 13.04
N TYR A 114 -8.08 -0.74 12.49
CA TYR A 114 -7.19 0.14 13.25
C TYR A 114 -7.56 1.61 13.07
N THR A 115 -7.22 2.45 14.03
CA THR A 115 -7.36 3.91 13.92
C THR A 115 -6.04 4.57 14.22
N LEU A 116 -5.63 5.54 13.41
CA LEU A 116 -4.40 6.30 13.65
C LEU A 116 -4.57 7.16 14.93
N PRO A 117 -3.77 6.92 15.99
CA PRO A 117 -3.85 7.69 17.25
C PRO A 117 -3.34 9.13 17.19
#